data_AF-A0A383DB12-F1
#
_entry.id   AF-A0A383DB12-F1
#
_cell.length_a   1.000
_cell.length_b   1.000
_cell.length_c   1.000
_cell.angle_alpha   90.00
_cell.angle_beta   90.00
_cell.angle_gamma   90.00
#
_symmetry.space_group_name_H-M   'P 1'
#
loop_
_entity.id
_entity.type
_entity.pdbx_description
1 polymer ?
#
loop_
_entity_poly.entity_id
_entity_poly.type
_entity_poly.pdbx_seq_one_letter_code
_entity_poly.pdbx_strand_id
1 'polypeptide(L)'
;MRNFAAIYSKEMRSYFVSPVAYVIAGVFLFLSGYLFRNILMQFNLWCLQFGQRAQQMGGQMPALNLNEMVVTQFFAVMDFIWLLVIPMLTMRLFAEEKKNGTIELLMTSPIRTVEVMLGKFFACFSLYSIIVGLTLVYFVILEAYGSPDWGPIFTGYMGYLFLGATFISV
;
A
#
# COMPACT_ATOMS: atom_id res chain seq x y z
N MET A 1 -3.43 4.19 -29.49
CA MET A 1 -2.80 3.26 -28.50
C MET A 1 -1.30 3.48 -28.29
N ARG A 2 -0.48 3.84 -29.31
CA ARG A 2 0.96 4.16 -29.10
C ARG A 2 1.20 5.33 -28.13
N ASN A 3 0.31 6.32 -28.12
CA ASN A 3 0.41 7.50 -27.25
C ASN A 3 0.23 7.16 -25.77
N PHE A 4 -0.70 6.28 -25.44
CA PHE A 4 -0.91 5.80 -24.06
C PHE A 4 0.35 5.16 -23.46
N ALA A 5 0.96 4.21 -24.18
CA ALA A 5 2.16 3.52 -23.73
C ALA A 5 3.36 4.48 -23.61
N ALA A 6 3.46 5.48 -24.50
CA ALA A 6 4.49 6.51 -24.42
C ALA A 6 4.33 7.40 -23.18
N ILE A 7 3.10 7.78 -22.83
CA ILE A 7 2.81 8.56 -21.62
C ILE A 7 3.09 7.72 -20.37
N TYR A 8 2.58 6.48 -20.31
CA TYR A 8 2.82 5.57 -19.19
C TYR A 8 4.32 5.37 -18.91
N SER A 9 5.10 5.05 -19.95
CA SER A 9 6.55 4.81 -19.81
C SER A 9 7.32 6.08 -19.40
N LYS A 10 6.91 7.25 -19.92
CA LYS A 10 7.46 8.55 -19.50
C LYS A 10 7.20 8.80 -18.01
N GLU A 11 5.97 8.61 -17.55
CA GLU A 11 5.58 8.86 -16.14
C GLU A 11 6.26 7.88 -15.19
N MET A 12 6.27 6.59 -15.51
CA MET A 12 7.03 5.59 -14.74
C MET A 12 8.50 5.98 -14.60
N ARG A 13 9.14 6.40 -15.69
CA ARG A 13 10.53 6.84 -15.65
C ARG A 13 10.71 8.11 -14.81
N SER A 14 9.78 9.05 -14.88
CA SER A 14 9.77 10.26 -14.03
C SER A 14 9.73 9.89 -12.54
N TYR A 15 8.93 8.90 -12.17
CA TYR A 15 8.86 8.42 -10.79
C TYR A 15 10.17 7.78 -10.32
N PHE A 16 10.76 6.88 -11.11
CA PHE A 16 11.99 6.19 -10.73
C PHE A 16 13.26 7.05 -10.85
N VAL A 17 13.22 8.18 -11.56
CA VAL A 17 14.35 9.13 -11.62
C VAL A 17 14.26 10.15 -10.49
N SER A 18 13.07 10.41 -9.95
CA SER A 18 12.90 11.38 -8.87
C SER A 18 13.16 10.78 -7.50
N PRO A 19 14.02 11.41 -6.67
CA PRO A 19 14.32 10.94 -5.32
C PRO A 19 13.09 10.91 -4.41
N VAL A 20 12.06 11.71 -4.71
CA VAL A 20 10.85 11.82 -3.88
C VAL A 20 10.07 10.50 -3.83
N ALA A 21 9.99 9.75 -4.93
CA ALA A 21 9.26 8.47 -4.95
C ALA A 21 9.89 7.45 -4.00
N TYR A 22 11.23 7.38 -3.98
CA TYR A 22 11.97 6.52 -3.06
C TYR A 22 11.83 6.96 -1.61
N VAL A 23 11.81 8.27 -1.34
CA VAL A 23 11.57 8.79 0.02
C VAL A 23 10.17 8.40 0.49
N ILE A 24 9.14 8.58 -0.34
CA ILE A 24 7.76 8.20 0.02
C ILE A 24 7.67 6.70 0.26
N ALA A 25 8.20 5.87 -0.65
CA ALA A 25 8.20 4.41 -0.49
C ALA A 25 8.98 3.99 0.76
N GLY A 26 10.15 4.58 1.02
CA GLY A 26 10.98 4.28 2.18
C GLY A 26 10.30 4.67 3.50
N VAL A 27 9.71 5.86 3.58
CA VAL A 27 8.95 6.32 4.75
C VAL A 27 7.72 5.44 4.97
N PHE A 28 6.99 5.11 3.90
CA PHE A 28 5.84 4.22 3.95
C PHE A 28 6.23 2.82 4.47
N LEU A 29 7.29 2.23 3.94
CA LEU A 29 7.79 0.92 4.37
C LEU A 29 8.28 0.98 5.82
N PHE A 30 9.03 2.01 6.20
CA PHE A 30 9.49 2.17 7.58
C PHE A 30 8.31 2.30 8.56
N LEU A 31 7.33 3.15 8.24
CA LEU A 31 6.16 3.37 9.08
C LEU A 31 5.29 2.10 9.18
N SER A 32 5.00 1.46 8.04
CA SER A 32 4.24 0.21 8.01
C SER A 32 4.93 -0.92 8.77
N GLY A 33 6.25 -1.07 8.60
CA GLY A 33 7.04 -2.06 9.33
C GLY A 33 7.09 -1.79 10.83
N TYR A 34 7.22 -0.52 11.25
CA TYR A 34 7.14 -0.13 12.65
C TYR A 34 5.78 -0.48 13.26
N LEU A 35 4.69 -0.18 12.56
CA LEU A 35 3.33 -0.48 13.04
C LEU A 35 3.07 -2.00 13.06
N PHE A 36 3.54 -2.74 12.05
CA PHE A 36 3.47 -4.20 12.04
C PHE A 36 4.18 -4.81 13.25
N ARG A 37 5.39 -4.33 13.58
CA ARG A 37 6.11 -4.74 14.80
C ARG A 37 5.30 -4.46 16.07
N ASN A 38 4.63 -3.30 16.14
CA ASN A 38 3.78 -2.96 17.29
C ASN A 38 2.57 -3.90 17.40
N ILE A 39 1.92 -4.24 16.27
CA ILE A 39 0.81 -5.20 16.24
C ILE A 39 1.27 -6.59 16.71
N LEU A 40 2.42 -7.07 16.24
CA LEU A 40 2.98 -8.35 16.68
C LEU A 40 3.34 -8.37 18.16
N MET A 41 3.91 -7.28 18.67
CA MET A 41 4.23 -7.15 20.10
C MET A 41 2.94 -7.17 20.94
N GLN A 42 1.89 -6.49 20.49
CA GLN A 42 0.59 -6.56 21.14
C GLN A 42 0.04 -7.98 21.11
N PHE A 43 0.04 -8.65 19.96
CA PHE A 43 -0.40 -10.04 19.87
C PHE A 43 0.36 -10.96 20.84
N ASN A 44 1.68 -10.79 20.97
CA ASN A 44 2.49 -11.56 21.91
C ASN A 44 2.11 -11.30 23.38
N LEU A 45 1.88 -10.04 23.75
CA LEU A 45 1.41 -9.67 25.09
C LEU A 45 0.03 -10.25 25.41
N TRP A 46 -0.87 -10.25 24.42
CA TRP A 46 -2.19 -10.86 24.54
C TRP A 46 -2.03 -12.37 24.79
N CYS A 47 -1.21 -13.07 23.98
CA CYS A 47 -0.92 -14.49 24.18
C CYS A 47 -0.41 -14.80 25.61
N LEU A 48 0.51 -14.00 26.14
CA LEU A 48 1.04 -14.17 27.49
C LEU A 48 -0.03 -13.95 28.57
N GLN A 49 -0.88 -12.93 28.42
CA GLN A 49 -1.95 -12.62 29.37
C GLN A 49 -3.05 -13.69 29.36
N PHE A 50 -3.43 -14.21 28.18
CA PHE A 50 -4.40 -15.30 28.08
C PHE A 50 -3.83 -16.62 28.57
N GLY A 51 -2.53 -16.89 28.38
CA GLY A 51 -1.87 -18.05 28.97
C GLY A 51 -1.94 -18.05 30.51
N GLN A 52 -1.72 -16.89 31.13
CA GLN A 52 -1.84 -16.73 32.59
C GLN A 52 -3.30 -16.83 33.07
N ARG A 53 -4.25 -16.25 32.34
CA ARG A 53 -5.70 -16.36 32.65
C ARG A 53 -6.23 -17.78 32.47
N ALA A 54 -5.76 -18.52 31.48
CA ALA A 54 -6.13 -19.92 31.26
C ALA A 54 -5.65 -20.82 32.41
N GLN A 55 -4.50 -20.53 33.02
CA GLN A 55 -4.06 -21.22 34.24
C GLN A 55 -4.96 -20.93 35.47
N GLN A 56 -5.61 -19.76 35.51
CA GLN A 56 -6.51 -19.39 36.62
C GLN A 56 -7.97 -19.86 36.41
N MET A 57 -8.45 -20.02 35.16
CA MET A 57 -9.85 -20.36 34.83
C MET A 57 -10.06 -21.76 34.24
N GLY A 58 -9.21 -22.74 34.57
CA GLY A 58 -9.47 -24.14 34.24
C GLY A 58 -9.14 -24.55 32.79
N GLY A 59 -8.13 -23.95 32.17
CA GLY A 59 -7.44 -24.55 31.01
C GLY A 59 -8.05 -24.28 29.63
N GLN A 60 -9.08 -23.44 29.51
CA GLN A 60 -9.57 -23.03 28.19
C GLN A 60 -8.82 -21.77 27.71
N MET A 61 -7.80 -21.97 26.88
CA MET A 61 -7.22 -20.88 26.10
C MET A 61 -8.25 -20.43 25.06
N PRO A 62 -8.58 -19.13 24.96
CA PRO A 62 -9.32 -18.62 23.82
C PRO A 62 -8.58 -19.00 22.53
N ALA A 63 -9.31 -19.39 21.49
CA ALA A 63 -8.73 -19.62 20.17
C ALA A 63 -8.21 -18.29 19.62
N LEU A 64 -6.94 -17.96 19.94
CA LEU A 64 -6.28 -16.78 19.43
C LEU A 64 -6.02 -17.00 17.94
N ASN A 65 -6.88 -16.41 17.11
CA ASN A 65 -6.71 -16.44 15.68
C ASN A 65 -5.72 -15.36 15.28
N LEU A 66 -4.52 -15.78 14.89
CA LEU A 66 -3.45 -14.89 14.44
C LEU A 66 -3.92 -14.03 13.25
N ASN A 67 -4.79 -14.58 12.39
CA ASN A 67 -5.32 -13.87 11.25
C ASN A 67 -6.17 -12.66 11.67
N GLU A 68 -7.16 -12.87 12.54
CA GLU A 68 -8.05 -11.79 12.98
C GLU A 68 -7.31 -10.70 13.76
N MET A 69 -6.35 -11.10 14.60
CA MET A 69 -5.68 -10.14 15.49
C MET A 69 -4.52 -9.41 14.82
N VAL A 70 -3.82 -10.04 13.87
CA VAL A 70 -2.65 -9.44 13.22
C VAL A 70 -2.99 -8.95 11.82
N VAL A 71 -3.57 -9.81 10.99
CA VAL A 71 -3.80 -9.53 9.56
C VAL A 71 -4.87 -8.46 9.38
N THR A 72 -6.04 -8.62 10.00
CA THR A 72 -7.13 -7.64 9.93
C THR A 72 -6.72 -6.29 10.52
N GLN A 73 -6.02 -6.30 11.65
CA GLN A 73 -5.56 -5.07 12.30
C GLN A 73 -4.46 -4.36 11.49
N PHE A 74 -3.56 -5.12 10.85
CA PHE A 74 -2.55 -4.56 9.96
C PHE A 74 -3.19 -3.82 8.79
N PHE A 75 -4.18 -4.44 8.15
CA PHE A 75 -4.95 -3.79 7.09
C PHE A 75 -5.66 -2.53 7.62
N ALA A 76 -6.42 -2.57 8.71
CA ALA A 76 -7.08 -1.37 9.25
C ALA A 76 -6.13 -0.17 9.48
N VAL A 77 -4.90 -0.42 9.95
CA VAL A 77 -3.88 0.62 10.12
C VAL A 77 -3.33 1.11 8.76
N MET A 78 -3.21 0.21 7.78
CA MET A 78 -2.73 0.53 6.45
C MET A 78 -3.70 1.41 5.66
N ASP A 79 -5.02 1.26 5.86
CA ASP A 79 -6.04 2.17 5.29
C ASP A 79 -5.77 3.62 5.65
N PHE A 80 -5.44 3.86 6.92
CA PHE A 80 -5.15 5.21 7.41
C PHE A 80 -3.89 5.80 6.77
N ILE A 81 -2.84 4.99 6.59
CA ILE A 81 -1.61 5.45 5.93
C ILE A 81 -1.87 5.75 4.46
N TRP A 82 -2.63 4.89 3.77
CA TRP A 82 -2.92 5.07 2.36
C TRP A 82 -3.75 6.31 2.09
N LEU A 83 -4.66 6.68 2.99
CA LEU A 83 -5.40 7.94 2.91
C LEU A 83 -4.47 9.15 2.83
N LEU A 84 -3.29 9.10 3.46
CA LEU A 84 -2.31 10.18 3.41
C LEU A 84 -1.35 10.06 2.21
N VAL A 85 -0.94 8.85 1.86
CA VAL A 85 0.06 8.61 0.80
C VAL A 85 -0.52 8.80 -0.61
N ILE A 86 -1.77 8.40 -0.84
CA ILE A 86 -2.37 8.48 -2.19
C ILE A 86 -2.49 9.93 -2.68
N PRO A 87 -3.03 10.89 -1.90
CA PRO A 87 -3.05 12.30 -2.31
C PRO A 87 -1.65 12.84 -2.62
N MET A 88 -0.64 12.40 -1.88
CA MET A 88 0.74 12.81 -2.11
C MET A 88 1.28 12.28 -3.45
N LEU A 89 0.92 11.04 -3.82
CA LEU A 89 1.28 10.44 -5.11
C LEU A 89 0.53 11.07 -6.29
N THR A 90 -0.77 11.37 -6.13
CA THR A 90 -1.63 11.92 -7.19
C THR A 90 -1.39 13.40 -7.43
N MET A 91 -1.27 14.22 -6.36
CA MET A 91 -1.02 15.66 -6.52
C MET A 91 0.30 15.96 -7.21
N ARG A 92 1.31 15.11 -7.02
CA ARG A 92 2.62 15.27 -7.64
C ARG A 92 2.56 15.23 -9.17
N LEU A 93 1.74 14.34 -9.75
CA LEU A 93 1.58 14.22 -11.21
C LEU A 93 1.15 15.53 -11.87
N PHE A 94 0.19 16.23 -11.24
CA PHE A 94 -0.35 17.47 -11.77
C PHE A 94 0.48 18.69 -11.35
N ALA A 95 1.00 18.69 -10.13
CA ALA A 95 1.82 19.79 -9.61
C ALA A 95 3.16 19.91 -10.34
N GLU A 96 3.82 18.80 -10.68
CA GLU A 96 5.08 18.83 -11.44
C GLU A 96 4.86 19.35 -12.87
N GLU A 97 3.76 18.98 -13.52
CA GLU A 97 3.46 19.48 -14.87
C GLU A 97 3.04 20.95 -14.88
N LYS A 98 2.32 21.40 -13.84
CA LYS A 98 1.96 22.81 -13.66
C LYS A 98 3.19 23.67 -13.36
N LYS A 99 4.11 23.16 -12.55
CA LYS A 99 5.36 23.84 -12.20
C LYS A 99 6.32 23.94 -13.39
N ASN A 100 6.38 22.91 -14.23
CA ASN A 100 7.29 22.85 -15.37
C ASN A 100 6.74 23.51 -16.65
N GLY A 101 5.52 24.07 -16.62
CA GLY A 101 4.87 24.70 -17.79
C GLY A 101 4.44 23.73 -18.90
N THR A 102 4.74 22.43 -18.75
CA THR A 102 4.41 21.39 -19.73
C THR A 102 2.92 21.10 -19.87
N ILE A 103 2.07 21.56 -18.94
CA ILE A 103 0.61 21.47 -19.07
C ILE A 103 0.11 22.15 -20.34
N GLU A 104 0.67 23.31 -20.69
CA GLU A 104 0.24 24.08 -21.87
C GLU A 104 0.63 23.34 -23.16
N LEU A 105 1.78 22.68 -23.16
CA LEU A 105 2.26 21.86 -24.28
C LEU A 105 1.43 20.59 -24.47
N LEU A 106 0.99 19.97 -23.38
CA LEU A 106 0.09 18.81 -23.41
C LEU A 106 -1.32 19.20 -23.91
N MET A 107 -1.84 20.35 -23.48
CA MET A 107 -3.14 20.87 -23.90
C MET A 107 -3.17 21.32 -25.38
N THR A 108 -2.02 21.73 -25.93
CA THR A 108 -1.90 22.18 -27.33
C THR A 108 -1.48 21.07 -28.29
N SER A 109 -0.95 19.96 -27.77
CA SER A 109 -0.63 18.77 -28.56
C SER A 109 -1.91 18.01 -28.97
N PRO A 110 -1.95 17.35 -30.15
CA PRO A 110 -3.13 16.64 -30.66
C PRO A 110 -3.31 15.28 -29.97
N ILE A 111 -3.30 15.26 -28.64
CA ILE A 111 -3.44 14.07 -27.80
C ILE A 111 -4.81 14.11 -27.13
N ARG A 112 -5.56 13.00 -27.16
CA ARG A 112 -6.84 12.94 -26.47
C ARG A 112 -6.63 13.01 -24.96
N THR A 113 -7.39 13.87 -24.27
CA THR A 113 -7.35 14.00 -22.80
C THR A 113 -7.55 12.67 -22.08
N VAL A 114 -8.37 11.76 -22.64
CA VAL A 114 -8.59 10.41 -22.11
C VAL A 114 -7.33 9.55 -22.14
N GLU A 115 -6.49 9.66 -23.17
CA GLU A 115 -5.23 8.91 -23.25
C GLU A 115 -4.23 9.40 -22.18
N VAL A 116 -4.25 10.70 -21.86
CA VAL A 116 -3.42 11.30 -20.80
C VAL A 116 -3.91 10.85 -19.41
N MET A 117 -5.22 10.93 -19.16
CA MET A 117 -5.82 10.50 -17.89
C MET A 117 -5.52 9.02 -17.61
N LEU A 118 -5.76 8.14 -18.58
CA LEU A 118 -5.47 6.71 -18.43
C LEU A 118 -3.97 6.46 -18.23
N GLY A 119 -3.09 7.14 -18.99
CA GLY A 119 -1.65 6.97 -18.86
C GLY A 119 -1.13 7.29 -17.45
N LYS A 120 -1.60 8.40 -16.88
CA LYS A 120 -1.24 8.83 -15.52
C LYS A 120 -1.83 7.91 -14.45
N PHE A 121 -3.08 7.50 -14.61
CA PHE A 121 -3.71 6.53 -13.72
C PHE A 121 -2.92 5.23 -13.64
N PHE A 122 -2.61 4.61 -14.78
CA PHE A 122 -1.87 3.35 -14.80
C PHE A 122 -0.43 3.50 -14.27
N ALA A 123 0.22 4.63 -14.51
CA ALA A 123 1.54 4.91 -13.96
C ALA A 123 1.49 4.97 -12.42
N CYS A 124 0.56 5.75 -11.85
CA CYS A 124 0.37 5.83 -10.40
C CYS A 124 -0.05 4.49 -9.79
N PHE A 125 -1.00 3.80 -10.42
CA PHE A 125 -1.47 2.48 -9.99
C PHE A 125 -0.36 1.43 -9.97
N SER A 126 0.53 1.44 -10.97
CA SER A 126 1.67 0.52 -10.99
C SER A 126 2.67 0.80 -9.87
N LEU A 127 2.96 2.08 -9.58
CA LEU A 127 3.83 2.46 -8.47
C LEU A 127 3.20 2.08 -7.12
N TYR A 128 1.91 2.36 -6.95
CA TYR A 128 1.13 1.93 -5.79
C TYR A 128 1.21 0.40 -5.61
N SER A 129 0.99 -0.36 -6.68
CA SER A 129 1.02 -1.82 -6.66
C SER A 129 2.41 -2.36 -6.27
N ILE A 130 3.50 -1.71 -6.72
CA ILE A 130 4.86 -2.07 -6.32
C ILE A 130 5.07 -1.82 -4.82
N ILE A 131 4.65 -0.66 -4.30
CA ILE A 131 4.78 -0.34 -2.87
C ILE A 131 3.96 -1.31 -2.01
N VAL A 132 2.72 -1.61 -2.41
CA VAL A 132 1.88 -2.64 -1.77
C VAL A 132 2.58 -4.00 -1.82
N GLY A 133 3.12 -4.39 -2.98
CA GLY A 133 3.83 -5.67 -3.14
C GLY A 133 5.03 -5.80 -2.22
N LEU A 134 5.78 -4.72 -1.96
CA LEU A 134 6.90 -4.74 -1.02
C LEU A 134 6.47 -5.03 0.43
N THR A 135 5.23 -4.75 0.81
CA THR A 135 4.72 -5.10 2.14
C THR A 135 4.52 -6.61 2.35
N LEU A 136 4.51 -7.42 1.27
CA LEU A 136 4.41 -8.88 1.38
C LEU A 136 5.54 -9.48 2.21
N VAL A 137 6.69 -8.81 2.27
CA VAL A 137 7.83 -9.20 3.12
C VAL A 137 7.41 -9.39 4.58
N TYR A 138 6.46 -8.60 5.09
CA TYR A 138 5.97 -8.72 6.47
C TYR A 138 5.22 -10.04 6.71
N PHE A 139 4.45 -10.50 5.72
CA PHE A 139 3.70 -11.76 5.82
C PHE A 139 4.58 -12.98 5.61
N VAL A 140 5.64 -12.86 4.79
CA VAL A 140 6.68 -13.90 4.69
C VAL A 140 7.39 -14.08 6.03
N ILE A 141 7.68 -12.98 6.75
CA ILE A 141 8.22 -13.07 8.11
C ILE A 141 7.19 -13.74 9.04
N LEU A 142 5.90 -13.41 8.93
CA LEU A 142 4.85 -14.00 9.74
C LEU A 142 4.69 -15.51 9.53
N GLU A 143 4.87 -15.98 8.29
CA GLU A 143 4.84 -17.39 7.94
C GLU A 143 5.91 -18.19 8.67
N ALA A 144 7.12 -17.63 8.80
CA ALA A 144 8.22 -18.29 9.49
C ALA A 144 7.94 -18.54 10.99
N TYR A 145 7.03 -17.78 11.63
CA TYR A 145 6.83 -17.80 13.08
C TYR A 145 5.43 -18.20 13.54
N GLY A 146 4.39 -18.15 12.70
CA GLY A 146 3.00 -18.23 13.18
C GLY A 146 2.01 -19.06 12.35
N SER A 147 2.45 -19.70 11.25
CA SER A 147 1.55 -20.43 10.33
C SER A 147 0.23 -19.69 10.02
N PRO A 148 0.30 -18.46 9.47
CA PRO A 148 -0.89 -17.69 9.12
C PRO A 148 -1.65 -18.34 7.95
N ASP A 149 -2.97 -18.23 7.97
CA ASP A 149 -3.79 -18.59 6.81
C ASP A 149 -3.58 -17.59 5.68
N TRP A 150 -3.18 -18.10 4.52
CA TRP A 150 -2.93 -17.34 3.30
C TRP A 150 -4.20 -16.82 2.63
N GLY A 151 -5.36 -17.44 2.88
CA GLY A 151 -6.64 -17.06 2.28
C GLY A 151 -6.99 -15.59 2.55
N PRO A 152 -7.13 -15.17 3.83
CA PRO A 152 -7.47 -13.80 4.17
C PRO A 152 -6.40 -12.78 3.77
N ILE A 153 -5.12 -13.18 3.75
CA ILE A 153 -4.01 -12.33 3.32
C ILE A 153 -4.19 -11.98 1.83
N PHE A 154 -4.37 -12.99 0.98
CA PHE A 154 -4.53 -12.77 -0.46
C PHE A 154 -5.79 -11.95 -0.78
N THR A 155 -6.91 -12.25 -0.12
CA THR A 155 -8.15 -11.46 -0.29
C THR A 155 -7.98 -10.03 0.17
N GLY A 156 -7.24 -9.80 1.27
CA GLY A 156 -6.92 -8.46 1.77
C GLY A 156 -6.09 -7.67 0.76
N TYR A 157 -5.03 -8.27 0.21
CA TYR A 157 -4.21 -7.63 -0.83
C TYR A 157 -4.99 -7.29 -2.10
N MET A 158 -5.87 -8.18 -2.56
CA MET A 158 -6.76 -7.86 -3.67
C MET A 158 -7.69 -6.69 -3.34
N GLY A 159 -8.26 -6.67 -2.13
CA GLY A 159 -9.07 -5.56 -1.64
C GLY A 159 -8.31 -4.24 -1.65
N TYR A 160 -7.06 -4.24 -1.17
CA TYR A 160 -6.18 -3.05 -1.20
C TYR A 160 -5.88 -2.56 -2.59
N LEU A 161 -5.59 -3.46 -3.53
CA LEU A 161 -5.35 -3.06 -4.92
C LEU A 161 -6.57 -2.34 -5.50
N PHE A 162 -7.79 -2.83 -5.23
CA PHE A 162 -9.00 -2.15 -5.68
C PHE A 162 -9.29 -0.85 -4.93
N LEU A 163 -9.06 -0.80 -3.62
CA LEU A 163 -9.20 0.43 -2.83
C LEU A 163 -8.21 1.51 -3.27
N GLY A 164 -6.97 1.14 -3.54
CA GLY A 164 -5.97 2.04 -4.10
C GLY A 164 -6.36 2.56 -5.47
N ALA A 165 -6.93 1.71 -6.32
CA ALA A 165 -7.44 2.12 -7.63
C ALA A 165 -8.57 3.16 -7.51
N THR A 166 -9.49 3.02 -6.56
CA THR A 166 -10.57 4.00 -6.38
C THR A 166 -10.03 5.34 -5.88
N PHE A 167 -9.11 5.34 -4.92
CA PHE A 167 -8.51 6.57 -4.41
C PHE A 167 -7.61 7.29 -5.44
N ILE A 168 -6.93 6.55 -6.33
CA ILE A 168 -6.11 7.13 -7.40
C ILE A 168 -6.98 7.70 -8.54
N SER A 169 -8.20 7.18 -8.72
CA SER A 169 -9.13 7.63 -9.75
C SER A 169 -9.76 9.01 -9.45
N VAL A 170 -9.62 9.52 -8.22
CA VAL A 170 -10.14 10.82 -7.76
C VAL A 170 -9.09 11.90 -7.94
#